data_AF-A0A970DL92-F1
#
_entry.id   AF-A0A970DL92-F1
#
_cell.length_a   1.000
_cell.length_b   1.000
_cell.length_c   1.000
_cell.angle_alpha   90.00
_cell.angle_beta   90.00
_cell.angle_gamma   90.00
#
_symmetry.space_group_name_H-M   'P 1'
#
loop_
_entity.id
_entity.type
_entity.pdbx_description
1 polymer ?
#
loop_
_entity_poly.entity_id
_entity_poly.type
_entity_poly.pdbx_seq_one_letter_code
_entity_poly.pdbx_strand_id
1 'polypeptide(L)'
;MENKYLTVSALNRYLAYKFDTDANLKNIHIKGEISNLRISGGHLYFSLKDEFSEIRGIVFASVARRLAFMPADGMTVLIRGSVTVYQKGGSYSINVTDMKEAGLGDIYLNFLRLKEKLQKEGLFDEDKKLKVPESPEKIAVITSPTADALQDILSTINKRYPFVTVYLYPSLVQGAEAPRSLIAALER
;
A
#
# COMPACT_ATOMS: atom_id res chain seq x y z
N MET A 1 -1.31 -47.48 -26.65
CA MET A 1 -0.20 -46.96 -25.81
C MET A 1 -0.67 -47.04 -24.38
N GLU A 2 0.04 -47.78 -23.54
CA GLU A 2 -0.31 -47.97 -22.13
C GLU A 2 -0.03 -46.67 -21.38
N ASN A 3 -1.02 -46.13 -20.67
CA ASN A 3 -0.85 -44.92 -19.87
C ASN A 3 0.05 -45.25 -18.67
N LYS A 4 1.29 -44.73 -18.69
CA LYS A 4 2.26 -44.93 -17.62
C LYS A 4 1.90 -44.02 -16.44
N TYR A 5 1.23 -44.58 -15.42
CA TYR A 5 0.85 -43.83 -14.23
C TYR A 5 2.07 -43.52 -13.34
N LEU A 6 2.17 -42.27 -12.87
CA LEU A 6 3.20 -41.81 -11.94
C LEU A 6 2.68 -41.80 -10.51
N THR A 7 3.55 -42.09 -9.53
CA THR A 7 3.20 -41.90 -8.12
C THR A 7 3.24 -40.43 -7.74
N VAL A 8 2.42 -40.02 -6.76
CA VAL A 8 2.42 -38.66 -6.22
C VAL A 8 3.81 -38.25 -5.73
N SER A 9 4.52 -39.17 -5.07
CA SER A 9 5.91 -38.95 -4.62
C SER A 9 6.87 -38.70 -5.77
N ALA A 10 6.71 -39.40 -6.91
CA ALA A 10 7.53 -39.17 -8.09
C ALA A 10 7.24 -37.81 -8.71
N LEU A 11 5.96 -37.40 -8.80
CA LEU A 11 5.55 -36.09 -9.28
C LEU A 11 6.13 -34.96 -8.41
N ASN A 12 5.92 -35.02 -7.09
CA ASN A 12 6.39 -33.98 -6.18
C ASN A 12 7.91 -33.87 -6.16
N ARG A 13 8.62 -35.00 -6.25
CA ARG A 13 10.09 -35.02 -6.37
C ARG A 13 10.56 -34.38 -7.67
N TYR A 14 9.86 -34.67 -8.77
CA TYR A 14 10.17 -34.07 -10.07
C TYR A 14 9.96 -32.54 -10.05
N LEU A 15 8.84 -32.06 -9.49
CA LEU A 15 8.58 -30.63 -9.36
C LEU A 15 9.61 -29.94 -8.45
N ALA A 16 9.95 -30.54 -7.31
CA ALA A 16 10.99 -30.02 -6.43
C ALA A 16 12.33 -29.89 -7.18
N TYR A 17 12.74 -30.93 -7.91
CA TYR A 17 13.95 -30.89 -8.74
C TYR A 17 13.91 -29.77 -9.79
N LYS A 18 12.76 -29.57 -10.46
CA LYS A 18 12.60 -28.49 -11.45
C LYS A 18 12.74 -27.12 -10.81
N PHE A 19 12.14 -26.90 -9.64
CA PHE A 19 12.24 -25.64 -8.92
C PHE A 19 13.67 -25.40 -8.43
N ASP A 20 14.34 -26.43 -7.93
CA ASP A 20 15.72 -26.36 -7.44
C ASP A 20 16.76 -26.19 -8.55
N THR A 21 16.44 -26.51 -9.80
CA THR A 21 17.34 -26.36 -10.95
C THR A 21 17.10 -25.10 -11.76
N ASP A 22 15.90 -24.51 -11.66
CA ASP A 22 15.59 -23.24 -12.31
C ASP A 22 16.28 -22.07 -11.60
N ALA A 23 17.21 -21.43 -12.31
CA ALA A 23 17.94 -20.27 -11.80
C ALA A 23 17.01 -19.08 -11.47
N ASN A 24 15.89 -18.93 -12.19
CA ASN A 24 14.94 -17.87 -11.97
C ASN A 24 14.22 -18.02 -10.63
N LEU A 25 14.05 -19.26 -10.14
CA LEU A 25 13.36 -19.55 -8.88
C LEU A 25 14.27 -19.49 -7.65
N LYS A 26 15.59 -19.37 -7.83
CA LYS A 26 16.57 -19.27 -6.74
C LYS A 26 16.75 -17.85 -6.20
N ASN A 27 16.45 -16.83 -6.99
CA ASN A 27 16.69 -15.44 -6.63
C ASN A 27 15.56 -14.53 -7.13
N ILE A 28 14.36 -14.80 -6.62
CA ILE A 28 13.16 -14.04 -6.96
C ILE A 28 13.01 -12.81 -6.07
N HIS A 29 12.42 -11.77 -6.65
CA HIS A 29 12.02 -10.55 -5.95
C HIS A 29 10.52 -10.41 -6.08
N ILE A 30 9.80 -10.36 -4.95
CA ILE A 30 8.33 -10.26 -4.94
C ILE A 30 7.93 -9.08 -4.04
N LYS A 31 6.92 -8.33 -4.47
CA LYS A 31 6.22 -7.34 -3.66
C LYS A 31 4.85 -7.92 -3.26
N GLY A 32 4.47 -7.78 -2.01
CA GLY A 32 3.13 -8.15 -1.57
C GLY A 32 2.85 -7.74 -0.13
N GLU A 33 1.60 -7.92 0.28
CA GLU A 33 1.15 -7.64 1.63
C GLU A 33 1.27 -8.89 2.51
N ILE A 34 1.78 -8.73 3.73
CA ILE A 34 1.84 -9.79 4.73
C ILE A 34 0.47 -9.97 5.35
N SER A 35 0.03 -11.24 5.43
CA SER A 35 -1.14 -11.65 6.19
C SER A 35 -0.86 -12.97 6.93
N ASN A 36 -1.64 -13.24 7.97
CA ASN A 36 -1.54 -14.45 8.79
C ASN A 36 -0.13 -14.70 9.36
N LEU A 37 0.57 -13.66 9.81
CA LEU A 37 1.91 -13.79 10.37
C LEU A 37 1.89 -14.62 11.66
N ARG A 38 2.75 -15.64 11.73
CA ARG A 38 2.93 -16.52 12.88
C ARG A 38 4.40 -16.71 13.17
N ILE A 39 4.75 -16.70 14.46
CA ILE A 39 6.12 -16.88 14.93
C ILE A 39 6.19 -18.21 15.68
N SER A 40 7.11 -19.08 15.28
CA SER A 40 7.33 -20.37 15.96
C SER A 40 8.80 -20.76 15.90
N GLY A 41 9.42 -21.06 17.06
CA GLY A 41 10.84 -21.43 17.13
C GLY A 41 11.81 -20.38 16.59
N GLY A 42 11.39 -19.10 16.56
CA GLY A 42 12.15 -18.00 15.95
C GLY A 42 12.03 -17.90 14.42
N HIS A 43 11.28 -18.79 13.78
CA HIS A 43 10.91 -18.68 12.37
C HIS A 43 9.66 -17.83 12.20
N LEU A 44 9.57 -17.10 11.09
CA LEU A 44 8.36 -16.37 10.70
C LEU A 44 7.67 -17.14 9.57
N TYR A 45 6.38 -17.38 9.73
CA TYR A 45 5.51 -17.98 8.72
C TYR A 45 4.41 -16.98 8.39
N PHE A 46 4.16 -16.72 7.12
CA PHE A 46 3.11 -15.80 6.69
C PHE A 46 2.58 -16.16 5.30
N SER A 47 1.47 -15.54 4.91
CA SER A 47 1.00 -15.51 3.53
C SER A 47 1.34 -14.14 2.94
N LEU A 48 2.03 -14.14 1.81
CA LEU A 48 2.25 -12.95 0.99
C LEU A 48 1.18 -12.89 -0.08
N LYS A 49 0.47 -11.76 -0.16
CA LYS A 49 -0.66 -11.57 -1.07
C LYS A 49 -0.44 -10.42 -2.04
N ASP A 50 -0.98 -10.57 -3.23
CA ASP A 50 -1.26 -9.48 -4.17
C ASP A 50 -2.78 -9.38 -4.43
N GLU A 51 -3.19 -8.66 -5.47
CA GLU A 51 -4.60 -8.46 -5.82
C GLU A 51 -5.34 -9.76 -6.20
N PHE A 52 -4.64 -10.76 -6.72
CA PHE A 52 -5.24 -11.95 -7.33
C PHE A 52 -4.74 -13.28 -6.75
N SER A 53 -3.65 -13.29 -6.01
CA SER A 53 -2.91 -14.50 -5.64
C SER A 53 -2.24 -14.40 -4.28
N GLU A 54 -1.99 -15.57 -3.68
CA GLU A 54 -1.27 -15.70 -2.42
C GLU A 54 -0.20 -16.80 -2.48
N ILE A 55 0.90 -16.61 -1.75
CA ILE A 55 1.97 -17.60 -1.58
C ILE A 55 2.41 -17.66 -0.12
N ARG A 56 2.73 -18.86 0.38
CA ARG A 56 3.32 -19.03 1.71
C ARG A 56 4.77 -18.56 1.74
N GLY A 57 5.10 -17.71 2.70
CA GLY A 57 6.44 -17.23 3.01
C GLY A 57 6.98 -17.81 4.31
N ILE A 58 8.26 -18.15 4.31
CA ILE A 58 9.01 -18.63 5.48
C ILE A 58 10.28 -17.79 5.62
N VAL A 59 10.50 -17.21 6.78
CA VAL A 59 11.79 -16.61 7.16
C VAL A 59 12.40 -17.50 8.24
N PHE A 60 13.57 -18.07 7.96
CA PHE A 60 14.27 -18.88 8.95
C PHE A 60 14.82 -18.04 10.08
N ALA A 61 14.92 -18.60 11.29
CA ALA A 61 15.39 -17.88 12.48
C ALA A 61 16.77 -17.21 12.33
N SER A 62 17.65 -17.73 11.46
CA SER A 62 18.94 -17.10 11.15
C SER A 62 18.79 -15.81 10.33
N VAL A 63 17.79 -15.73 9.45
CA VAL A 63 17.47 -14.55 8.65
C VAL A 63 16.61 -13.58 9.46
N ALA A 64 15.61 -14.08 10.18
CA ALA A 64 14.70 -13.26 10.99
C ALA A 64 15.46 -12.38 11.99
N ARG A 65 16.50 -12.93 12.63
CA ARG A 65 17.39 -12.20 13.57
C ARG A 65 18.19 -11.06 12.93
N ARG A 66 18.34 -11.04 11.60
CA ARG A 66 19.08 -10.02 10.84
C ARG A 66 18.19 -9.04 10.12
N LEU A 67 16.87 -9.19 10.20
CA LEU A 67 15.95 -8.24 9.60
C LEU A 67 16.09 -6.89 10.30
N ALA A 68 16.10 -5.81 9.50
CA ALA A 68 16.22 -4.45 10.01
C ALA A 68 14.96 -3.95 10.73
N PHE A 69 13.85 -4.69 10.60
CA PHE A 69 12.56 -4.38 11.20
C PHE A 69 11.80 -5.68 11.50
N MET A 70 10.79 -5.59 12.36
CA MET A 70 9.90 -6.70 12.66
C MET A 70 8.67 -6.62 11.74
N PRO A 71 8.43 -7.62 10.86
CA PRO A 71 7.26 -7.62 10.00
C PRO A 71 5.96 -7.77 10.80
N ALA A 72 4.87 -7.21 10.28
CA ALA A 72 3.52 -7.30 10.86
C ALA A 72 2.46 -7.54 9.77
N ASP A 73 1.29 -8.04 10.17
CA ASP A 73 0.14 -8.17 9.28
C ASP A 73 -0.30 -6.80 8.75
N GLY A 74 -0.67 -6.74 7.47
CA GLY A 74 -1.03 -5.52 6.75
C GLY A 74 0.14 -4.75 6.16
N MET A 75 1.39 -5.13 6.47
CA MET A 75 2.56 -4.48 5.89
C MET A 75 2.78 -4.93 4.45
N THR A 76 2.94 -3.98 3.53
CA THR A 76 3.49 -4.27 2.21
C THR A 76 5.00 -4.40 2.33
N VAL A 77 5.57 -5.47 1.76
CA VAL A 77 7.00 -5.76 1.82
C VAL A 77 7.57 -6.12 0.44
N LEU A 78 8.84 -5.81 0.25
CA LEU A 78 9.68 -6.32 -0.83
C LEU A 78 10.52 -7.46 -0.26
N ILE A 79 10.34 -8.66 -0.81
CA ILE A 79 11.09 -9.85 -0.36
C ILE A 79 12.00 -10.35 -1.47
N ARG A 80 13.15 -10.86 -1.07
CA ARG A 80 14.09 -11.59 -1.92
C ARG A 80 14.28 -13.00 -1.35
N GLY A 81 14.18 -14.01 -2.20
CA GLY A 81 14.28 -15.40 -1.75
C GLY A 81 14.28 -16.43 -2.86
N SER A 82 14.06 -17.68 -2.46
CA SER A 82 13.94 -18.82 -3.37
C SER A 82 12.62 -19.55 -3.18
N VAL A 83 12.02 -20.04 -4.27
CA VAL A 83 10.83 -20.88 -4.21
C VAL A 83 11.24 -22.32 -3.97
N THR A 84 10.58 -23.00 -3.04
CA THR A 84 10.85 -24.39 -2.69
C THR A 84 9.56 -25.18 -2.62
N VAL A 85 9.64 -26.49 -2.87
CA VAL A 85 8.49 -27.40 -2.84
C VAL A 85 8.58 -28.31 -1.62
N TYR A 86 7.53 -28.28 -0.78
CA TYR A 86 7.37 -29.23 0.31
C TYR A 86 6.85 -30.56 -0.22
N GLN A 87 7.77 -31.49 -0.52
CA GLN A 87 7.49 -32.74 -1.22
C GLN A 87 6.39 -33.60 -0.58
N LYS A 88 6.27 -33.62 0.75
CA LYS A 88 5.24 -34.41 1.45
C LYS A 88 3.84 -33.87 1.21
N GLY A 89 3.68 -32.55 1.14
CA GLY A 89 2.39 -31.88 0.99
C GLY A 89 2.09 -31.39 -0.43
N GLY A 90 3.06 -31.45 -1.34
CA GLY A 90 2.90 -30.94 -2.71
C GLY A 90 2.71 -29.42 -2.80
N SER A 91 2.91 -28.68 -1.72
CA SER A 91 2.79 -27.22 -1.69
C SER A 91 4.12 -26.54 -1.93
N TYR A 92 4.10 -25.37 -2.56
CA TYR A 92 5.29 -24.53 -2.70
C TYR A 92 5.24 -23.34 -1.74
N SER A 93 6.42 -22.81 -1.41
CA SER A 93 6.59 -21.65 -0.55
C SER A 93 7.85 -20.89 -0.93
N ILE A 94 7.90 -19.60 -0.58
CA ILE A 94 9.12 -18.80 -0.70
C ILE A 94 9.90 -18.83 0.61
N ASN A 95 11.17 -19.21 0.52
CA ASN A 95 12.15 -19.05 1.59
C ASN A 95 12.80 -17.68 1.45
N VAL A 96 12.50 -16.79 2.39
CA VAL A 96 12.93 -15.40 2.36
C VAL A 96 14.34 -15.28 2.92
N THR A 97 15.21 -14.64 2.14
CA THR A 97 16.61 -14.37 2.47
C THR A 97 16.86 -12.92 2.84
N ASP A 98 16.05 -11.99 2.31
CA ASP A 98 16.06 -10.57 2.64
C ASP A 98 14.62 -10.03 2.53
N MET A 99 14.26 -9.10 3.41
CA MET A 99 12.96 -8.47 3.45
C MET A 99 13.11 -6.99 3.78
N LYS A 100 12.41 -6.16 3.03
CA LYS A 100 12.35 -4.71 3.22
C LYS A 100 10.89 -4.29 3.27
N GLU A 101 10.58 -3.32 4.13
CA GLU A 101 9.27 -2.70 4.13
C GLU A 101 9.07 -1.95 2.80
N ALA A 102 8.00 -2.27 2.09
CA ALA A 102 7.60 -1.58 0.87
C ALA A 102 6.75 -0.37 1.27
N GLY A 103 7.31 0.60 1.98
CA GLY A 103 6.46 1.61 2.61
C GLY A 103 7.16 2.78 3.29
N LEU A 104 7.80 3.65 2.49
CA LEU A 104 7.91 5.10 2.72
C LEU A 104 8.64 5.71 1.53
N GLY A 105 9.72 5.08 1.05
CA GLY A 105 10.61 5.58 0.01
C GLY A 105 9.91 6.05 -1.26
N ASP A 106 9.17 5.19 -1.97
CA ASP A 106 8.62 5.55 -3.30
C ASP A 106 7.48 6.57 -3.22
N ILE A 107 6.58 6.42 -2.25
CA ILE A 107 5.49 7.38 -2.04
C ILE A 107 6.08 8.72 -1.60
N TYR A 108 7.05 8.72 -0.68
CA TYR A 108 7.74 9.92 -0.23
C TYR A 108 8.56 10.57 -1.34
N LEU A 109 9.23 9.78 -2.19
CA LEU A 109 9.97 10.28 -3.36
C LEU A 109 9.01 10.89 -4.39
N ASN A 110 7.86 10.27 -4.65
CA ASN A 110 6.84 10.83 -5.52
C ASN A 110 6.23 12.11 -4.93
N PHE A 111 5.99 12.13 -3.62
CA PHE A 111 5.56 13.32 -2.89
C PHE A 111 6.61 14.44 -2.98
N LEU A 112 7.89 14.14 -2.77
CA LEU A 112 8.98 15.12 -2.87
C LEU A 112 9.11 15.66 -4.29
N ARG A 113 9.03 14.81 -5.32
CA ARG A 113 9.03 15.23 -6.72
C ARG A 113 7.85 16.13 -7.05
N LEU A 114 6.64 15.78 -6.58
CA LEU A 114 5.46 16.59 -6.79
C LEU A 114 5.56 17.92 -6.04
N LYS A 115 6.00 17.90 -4.77
CA LYS A 115 6.22 19.11 -3.96
C LYS A 115 7.24 20.03 -4.62
N GLU A 116 8.38 19.51 -5.06
CA GLU A 116 9.41 20.29 -5.74
C GLU A 116 8.88 20.88 -7.06
N LYS A 117 8.12 20.12 -7.83
CA LYS A 117 7.46 20.61 -9.05
C LYS A 117 6.51 21.77 -8.74
N LEU A 118 5.57 21.58 -7.81
CA LEU A 118 4.58 22.60 -7.43
C LEU A 118 5.25 23.84 -6.78
N GLN A 119 6.37 23.64 -6.08
CA GLN A 119 7.17 24.73 -5.53
C GLN A 119 7.89 25.53 -6.63
N LYS A 120 8.43 24.87 -7.67
CA LYS A 120 9.01 25.56 -8.85
C LYS A 120 7.96 26.30 -9.68
N GLU A 121 6.72 25.79 -9.71
CA GLU A 121 5.57 26.50 -10.28
C GLU A 121 5.12 27.70 -9.42
N GLY A 122 5.70 27.85 -8.22
CA GLY A 122 5.42 28.96 -7.31
C GLY A 122 4.04 28.87 -6.67
N LEU A 123 3.43 27.69 -6.59
CA LEU A 123 2.10 27.51 -5.99
C LEU A 123 2.10 27.66 -4.47
N PHE A 124 3.29 27.67 -3.86
CA PHE A 124 3.47 27.87 -2.42
C PHE A 124 4.09 29.23 -2.06
N ASP A 125 4.28 30.12 -3.04
CA ASP A 125 4.89 31.44 -2.81
C ASP A 125 4.05 32.23 -1.80
N GLU A 126 4.69 32.71 -0.73
CA GLU A 126 4.02 33.54 0.30
C GLU A 126 3.39 34.80 -0.31
N ASP A 127 4.02 35.37 -1.34
CA ASP A 127 3.54 36.57 -2.03
C ASP A 127 2.21 36.34 -2.77
N LYS A 128 1.85 35.08 -3.08
CA LYS A 128 0.56 34.71 -3.69
C LYS A 128 -0.50 34.33 -2.67
N LYS A 129 -0.15 34.20 -1.39
CA LYS A 129 -1.13 33.87 -0.35
C LYS A 129 -2.01 35.07 -0.04
N LEU A 130 -3.31 34.83 -0.06
CA LEU A 130 -4.29 35.81 0.41
C LEU A 130 -4.26 35.86 1.95
N LYS A 131 -4.33 37.08 2.50
CA LYS A 131 -4.47 37.26 3.95
C LYS A 131 -5.79 36.66 4.42
N VAL A 132 -5.73 35.80 5.42
CA VAL A 132 -6.93 35.24 6.04
C VAL A 132 -7.58 36.32 6.91
N PRO A 133 -8.88 36.62 6.72
CA PRO A 133 -9.59 37.57 7.57
C PRO A 133 -9.65 37.07 9.03
N GLU A 134 -9.45 37.95 10.00
CA GLU A 134 -9.55 37.60 11.42
C GLU A 134 -10.99 37.24 11.85
N SER A 135 -11.98 37.87 11.21
CA SER A 135 -13.41 37.65 11.46
C SER A 135 -14.17 37.50 10.14
N PRO A 136 -14.22 36.29 9.55
CA PRO A 136 -14.93 36.07 8.31
C PRO A 136 -16.45 36.09 8.53
N GLU A 137 -17.17 36.93 7.80
CA GLU A 137 -18.65 36.96 7.84
C GLU A 137 -19.28 35.82 7.01
N LYS A 138 -18.56 35.34 6.01
CA LYS A 138 -19.01 34.32 5.06
C LYS A 138 -17.89 33.31 4.81
N ILE A 139 -18.24 32.03 4.82
CA ILE A 139 -17.33 30.92 4.49
C ILE A 139 -17.97 30.08 3.38
N ALA A 140 -17.26 29.91 2.27
CA ALA A 140 -17.64 28.97 1.23
C ALA A 140 -16.95 27.62 1.48
N VAL A 141 -17.73 26.54 1.44
CA VAL A 141 -17.27 25.16 1.59
C VAL A 141 -17.51 24.44 0.27
N ILE A 142 -16.42 24.08 -0.40
CA ILE A 142 -16.47 23.28 -1.63
C ILE A 142 -16.16 21.83 -1.26
N THR A 143 -17.17 20.96 -1.27
CA THR A 143 -17.02 19.55 -0.90
C THR A 143 -18.16 18.69 -1.46
N SER A 144 -18.08 17.36 -1.30
CA SER A 144 -19.20 16.48 -1.60
C SER A 144 -20.31 16.66 -0.55
N PRO A 145 -21.59 16.80 -0.96
CA PRO A 145 -22.70 17.00 -0.04
C PRO A 145 -22.96 15.79 0.88
N THR A 146 -22.45 14.62 0.54
CA THR A 146 -22.60 13.37 1.32
C THR A 146 -21.38 13.01 2.17
N ALA A 147 -20.33 13.85 2.18
CA ALA A 147 -19.10 13.52 2.91
C ALA A 147 -19.21 13.86 4.41
N ASP A 148 -18.70 12.95 5.26
CA ASP A 148 -18.55 13.17 6.71
C ASP A 148 -17.78 14.46 7.03
N ALA A 149 -16.82 14.82 6.17
CA ALA A 149 -16.05 16.06 6.26
C ALA A 149 -16.92 17.32 6.30
N LEU A 150 -18.09 17.34 5.65
CA LEU A 150 -19.01 18.49 5.72
C LEU A 150 -19.57 18.65 7.13
N GLN A 151 -19.97 17.55 7.76
CA GLN A 151 -20.50 17.57 9.12
C GLN A 151 -19.43 18.00 10.14
N ASP A 152 -18.17 17.58 9.93
CA ASP A 152 -17.05 18.02 10.76
C ASP A 152 -16.78 19.52 10.66
N ILE A 153 -16.81 20.06 9.44
CA ILE A 153 -16.66 21.51 9.19
C ILE A 153 -17.81 22.28 9.86
N LEU A 154 -19.06 21.88 9.59
CA LEU A 154 -20.24 22.55 10.14
C LEU A 154 -20.28 22.48 11.68
N SER A 155 -19.96 21.33 12.27
CA SER A 155 -19.94 21.17 13.72
C SER A 155 -18.82 22.00 14.37
N THR A 156 -17.65 22.10 13.72
CA THR A 156 -16.52 22.91 14.21
C THR A 156 -16.84 24.40 14.13
N ILE A 157 -17.41 24.86 13.01
CA ILE A 157 -17.83 26.25 12.83
C ILE A 157 -18.91 26.61 13.85
N ASN A 158 -19.95 25.77 14.00
CA ASN A 158 -21.04 26.05 14.94
C ASN A 158 -20.56 26.11 16.40
N LYS A 159 -19.53 25.33 16.76
CA LYS A 159 -18.93 25.36 18.11
C LYS A 159 -18.03 26.58 18.34
N ARG A 160 -17.25 27.00 17.33
CA ARG A 160 -16.20 28.03 17.50
C ARG A 160 -16.62 29.42 17.07
N TYR A 161 -17.47 29.53 16.06
CA TYR A 161 -17.83 30.80 15.44
C TYR A 161 -19.22 30.72 14.74
N PRO A 162 -20.33 30.58 15.50
CA PRO A 162 -21.67 30.30 14.96
C PRO A 162 -22.30 31.46 14.17
N PHE A 163 -21.72 32.66 14.22
CA PHE A 163 -22.26 33.86 13.58
C PHE A 163 -21.92 33.97 12.08
N VAL A 164 -21.08 33.08 11.55
CA VAL A 164 -20.67 33.08 10.15
C VAL A 164 -21.69 32.40 9.25
N THR A 165 -21.93 32.99 8.08
CA THR A 165 -22.77 32.36 7.06
C THR A 165 -21.96 31.35 6.27
N VAL A 166 -22.39 30.09 6.26
CA VAL A 166 -21.71 29.03 5.49
C VAL A 166 -22.47 28.77 4.19
N TYR A 167 -21.75 28.85 3.07
CA TYR A 167 -22.25 28.48 1.74
C TYR A 167 -21.66 27.13 1.32
N LEU A 168 -22.51 26.20 0.91
CA LEU A 168 -22.08 24.90 0.39
C LEU A 168 -22.11 24.92 -1.14
N TYR A 169 -20.97 24.60 -1.75
CA TYR A 169 -20.83 24.39 -3.19
C TYR A 169 -20.49 22.92 -3.44
N PRO A 170 -21.48 22.08 -3.81
CA PRO A 170 -21.27 20.67 -4.08
C PRO A 170 -20.26 20.44 -5.20
N SER A 171 -19.24 19.63 -4.95
CA SER A 171 -18.20 19.31 -5.92
C SER A 171 -17.66 17.89 -5.74
N LEU A 172 -17.15 17.31 -6.83
CA LEU A 172 -16.42 16.04 -6.78
C LEU A 172 -15.03 16.28 -6.17
N VAL A 173 -14.74 15.60 -5.06
CA VAL A 173 -13.47 15.75 -4.32
C VAL A 173 -12.44 14.66 -4.65
N GLN A 174 -12.86 13.61 -5.37
CA GLN A 174 -12.02 12.47 -5.74
C GLN A 174 -12.36 11.97 -7.16
N GLY A 175 -11.41 11.29 -7.79
CA GLY A 175 -11.54 10.78 -9.16
C GLY A 175 -11.06 11.75 -10.24
N ALA A 176 -11.06 11.28 -11.49
CA ALA A 176 -10.49 12.01 -12.63
C ALA A 176 -11.21 13.34 -12.95
N GLU A 177 -12.51 13.41 -12.66
CA GLU A 177 -13.32 14.62 -12.90
C GLU A 177 -13.27 15.64 -11.75
N ALA A 178 -12.64 15.31 -10.62
CA ALA A 178 -12.56 16.20 -9.46
C ALA A 178 -11.92 17.56 -9.76
N PRO A 179 -10.77 17.66 -10.49
CA PRO A 179 -10.15 18.97 -10.75
C PRO A 179 -11.09 19.94 -11.48
N ARG A 180 -11.80 19.46 -12.50
CA ARG A 180 -12.77 20.29 -13.25
C ARG A 180 -13.94 20.70 -12.37
N SER A 181 -14.46 19.78 -11.57
CA SER A 181 -15.57 20.06 -10.66
C SER A 181 -15.20 21.06 -9.57
N LEU A 182 -13.98 21.01 -9.04
CA LEU A 182 -13.48 21.93 -8.02
C LEU A 182 -13.26 23.34 -8.59
N ILE A 183 -12.66 23.45 -9.77
CA ILE A 183 -12.46 24.74 -10.45
C ILE A 183 -13.81 25.40 -10.75
N ALA A 184 -14.78 24.65 -11.30
CA ALA A 184 -16.11 25.18 -11.57
C ALA A 184 -16.86 25.63 -10.30
N ALA A 185 -16.55 25.05 -9.14
CA ALA A 185 -17.11 25.47 -7.86
C ALA A 185 -16.42 26.72 -7.29
N LEU A 186 -15.13 26.91 -7.55
CA LEU A 186 -14.37 28.11 -7.16
C LEU A 186 -14.78 29.36 -7.94
N GLU A 187 -15.26 29.21 -9.17
CA GLU A 187 -15.68 30.32 -10.05
C GLU A 187 -17.13 30.80 -9.81
N ARG A 188 -17.84 30.24 -8.83
CA ARG A 188 -19.24 30.57 -8.51
C ARG A 188 -19.37 31.47 -7.29
#